data_AF-A0A2J0N3R5-F1
#
_entry.id   AF-A0A2J0N3R5-F1
#
_cell.length_a   1.000
_cell.length_b   1.000
_cell.length_c   1.000
_cell.angle_alpha   90.00
_cell.angle_beta   90.00
_cell.angle_gamma   90.00
#
_symmetry.space_group_name_H-M   'P 1'
#
loop_
_entity.id
_entity.type
_entity.pdbx_description
1 polymer ?
#
loop_
_entity_poly.entity_id
_entity_poly.type
_entity_poly.pdbx_seq_one_letter_code
_entity_poly.pdbx_strand_id
1 'polypeptide(L)'
;CFLIGSAAICGLPPLNGFISEFLIYFASFKGIFASLHVTIMSLGAIVSLALIGSLAVACFTKAFGIIFLGEPRSAHCGKAREPNILMRGPMLVLAGLCVLIGLLAPFVIGIFKQAVFDITQMPFNVIDASLTGTVSSLSYIVITALLFYFILLSLFIVRRGLLRKREIRQVVTWDCGYARPEARMQYTASSFAQPIVDFFKGILRTRKSVHKINEYFPKDFSYQTKTTDLFSETVFKPVVDVVHRLAEKLTFIQHGQLQIYILYILATLIALFIWKF
;
A
#
# COMPACT_ATOMS: atom_id res chain seq x y z
N CYS A 1 1.24 -15.44 -0.78
CA CYS A 1 0.52 -14.44 0.03
C CYS A 1 0.89 -13.01 -0.35
N PHE A 2 2.17 -12.61 -0.28
CA PHE A 2 2.60 -11.25 -0.62
C PHE A 2 2.08 -10.77 -1.99
N LEU A 3 2.28 -11.55 -3.06
CA LEU A 3 1.81 -11.20 -4.40
C LEU A 3 0.29 -10.96 -4.46
N ILE A 4 -0.50 -11.81 -3.81
CA ILE A 4 -1.97 -11.66 -3.76
C ILE A 4 -2.34 -10.38 -3.01
N GLY A 5 -1.68 -10.12 -1.88
CA GLY A 5 -1.89 -8.88 -1.10
C GLY A 5 -1.50 -7.63 -1.90
N SER A 6 -0.35 -7.66 -2.58
CA SER A 6 0.09 -6.58 -3.47
C SER A 6 -0.90 -6.36 -4.61
N ALA A 7 -1.35 -7.42 -5.28
CA ALA A 7 -2.35 -7.31 -6.33
C ALA A 7 -3.69 -6.76 -5.81
N ALA A 8 -4.09 -7.15 -4.59
CA ALA A 8 -5.30 -6.66 -3.95
C ALA A 8 -5.20 -5.16 -3.64
N ILE A 9 -4.08 -4.70 -3.05
CA ILE A 9 -3.86 -3.28 -2.76
C ILE A 9 -3.76 -2.45 -4.04
N CYS A 10 -3.22 -3.02 -5.13
CA CYS A 10 -3.17 -2.35 -6.43
C CYS A 10 -4.51 -2.36 -7.19
N GLY A 11 -5.59 -2.87 -6.61
CA GLY A 11 -6.90 -2.88 -7.25
C GLY A 11 -6.97 -3.76 -8.49
N LEU A 12 -6.32 -4.93 -8.52
CA LEU A 12 -6.46 -5.88 -9.64
C LEU A 12 -7.78 -6.67 -9.56
N PRO A 13 -8.59 -6.74 -10.63
CA PRO A 13 -9.78 -7.60 -10.67
C PRO A 13 -9.40 -9.09 -10.61
N PRO A 14 -10.18 -9.96 -9.91
CA PRO A 14 -11.35 -9.70 -9.09
C PRO A 14 -10.98 -9.74 -7.60
N LEU A 15 -10.00 -8.97 -7.12
CA LEU A 15 -9.63 -8.98 -5.70
C LEU A 15 -10.48 -7.98 -4.88
N ASN A 16 -10.53 -8.17 -3.58
CA ASN A 16 -11.29 -7.29 -2.67
C ASN A 16 -10.95 -5.80 -2.79
N GLY A 17 -9.68 -5.44 -2.93
CA GLY A 17 -9.28 -4.03 -3.08
C GLY A 17 -9.84 -3.38 -4.34
N PHE A 18 -9.94 -4.12 -5.45
CA PHE A 18 -10.59 -3.62 -6.68
C PHE A 18 -12.07 -3.30 -6.43
N ILE A 19 -12.81 -4.16 -5.70
CA ILE A 19 -14.22 -3.91 -5.42
C ILE A 19 -14.39 -2.62 -4.62
N SER A 20 -13.60 -2.43 -3.57
CA SER A 20 -13.66 -1.24 -2.73
C SER A 20 -13.41 0.03 -3.53
N GLU A 21 -12.35 0.06 -4.36
CA GLU A 21 -12.04 1.20 -5.21
C GLU A 21 -13.08 1.41 -6.31
N PHE A 22 -13.59 0.33 -6.91
CA PHE A 22 -14.64 0.38 -7.92
C PHE A 22 -15.93 1.00 -7.37
N LEU A 23 -16.33 0.66 -6.14
CA LEU A 23 -17.49 1.27 -5.49
C LEU A 23 -17.30 2.77 -5.27
N ILE A 24 -16.10 3.20 -4.86
CA ILE A 24 -15.77 4.62 -4.71
C ILE A 24 -15.85 5.32 -6.07
N TYR A 25 -15.21 4.76 -7.10
CA TYR A 25 -15.29 5.32 -8.46
C TYR A 25 -16.72 5.42 -8.96
N PHE A 26 -17.51 4.35 -8.82
CA PHE A 26 -18.89 4.32 -9.29
C PHE A 26 -19.76 5.36 -8.58
N ALA A 27 -19.58 5.53 -7.26
CA ALA A 27 -20.25 6.57 -6.49
C ALA A 27 -19.80 7.98 -6.92
N SER A 28 -18.50 8.20 -7.09
CA SER A 28 -17.97 9.49 -7.56
C SER A 28 -18.44 9.83 -8.97
N PHE A 29 -18.49 8.89 -9.91
CA PHE A 29 -19.01 9.14 -11.26
C PHE A 29 -20.49 9.53 -11.25
N LYS A 30 -21.31 8.89 -10.41
CA LYS A 30 -22.70 9.33 -10.19
C LYS A 30 -22.77 10.74 -9.59
N GLY A 31 -21.87 11.05 -8.66
CA GLY A 31 -21.78 12.36 -7.99
C GLY A 31 -21.37 13.52 -8.90
N ILE A 32 -20.79 13.27 -10.08
CA ILE A 32 -20.41 14.33 -11.03
C ILE A 32 -21.63 15.12 -11.52
N PHE A 33 -22.76 14.44 -11.73
CA PHE A 33 -24.00 15.03 -12.24
C PHE A 33 -24.91 15.61 -11.14
N ALA A 34 -24.42 15.70 -9.91
CA ALA A 34 -25.17 16.21 -8.77
C ALA A 34 -24.95 17.72 -8.58
N SER A 35 -24.96 18.21 -7.33
CA SER A 35 -24.68 19.62 -7.02
C SER A 35 -23.19 19.94 -7.15
N LEU A 36 -22.87 21.23 -7.38
CA LEU A 36 -21.49 21.70 -7.57
C LEU A 36 -20.51 21.20 -6.50
N HIS A 37 -20.91 21.23 -5.23
CA HIS A 37 -20.09 20.77 -4.11
C HIS A 37 -19.78 19.27 -4.22
N VAL A 38 -20.78 18.44 -4.56
CA VAL A 38 -20.63 17.00 -4.72
C VAL A 38 -19.78 16.67 -5.94
N THR A 39 -19.92 17.43 -7.02
CA THR A 39 -19.09 17.29 -8.22
C THR A 39 -17.61 17.52 -7.90
N ILE A 40 -17.27 18.60 -7.16
CA ILE A 40 -15.89 18.92 -6.78
C ILE A 40 -15.30 17.80 -5.92
N MET A 41 -16.04 17.32 -4.91
CA MET A 41 -15.58 16.22 -4.04
C MET A 41 -15.41 14.92 -4.81
N SER A 42 -16.32 14.62 -5.74
CA SER A 42 -16.26 13.43 -6.58
C SER A 42 -15.06 13.46 -7.52
N LEU A 43 -14.78 14.61 -8.14
CA LEU A 43 -13.60 14.78 -8.99
C LEU A 43 -12.32 14.64 -8.18
N GLY A 44 -12.28 15.23 -6.97
CA GLY A 44 -11.18 15.06 -6.03
C GLY A 44 -10.93 13.60 -5.70
N ALA A 45 -11.98 12.84 -5.36
CA ALA A 45 -11.87 11.42 -5.07
C ALA A 45 -11.33 10.62 -6.27
N ILE A 46 -11.83 10.87 -7.49
CA ILE A 46 -11.38 10.20 -8.71
C ILE A 46 -9.89 10.44 -8.97
N VAL A 47 -9.47 11.71 -8.91
CA VAL A 47 -8.07 12.11 -9.16
C VAL A 47 -7.14 11.55 -8.08
N SER A 48 -7.52 11.66 -6.80
CA SER A 48 -6.75 11.13 -5.69
C SER A 48 -6.60 9.61 -5.78
N LEU A 49 -7.69 8.89 -6.06
CA LEU A 49 -7.67 7.44 -6.15
C LEU A 49 -6.82 6.97 -7.36
N ALA A 50 -6.91 7.67 -8.50
CA ALA A 50 -6.09 7.35 -9.66
C ALA A 50 -4.60 7.57 -9.40
N LEU A 51 -4.26 8.65 -8.69
CA LEU A 51 -2.88 8.95 -8.31
C LEU A 51 -2.34 7.90 -7.33
N ILE A 52 -3.10 7.59 -6.27
CA ILE A 52 -2.69 6.61 -5.24
C ILE A 52 -2.57 5.22 -5.84
N GLY A 53 -3.55 4.79 -6.65
CA GLY A 53 -3.52 3.49 -7.33
C GLY A 53 -2.30 3.35 -8.26
N SER A 54 -1.98 4.38 -9.04
CA SER A 54 -0.80 4.39 -9.91
C SER A 54 0.51 4.28 -9.12
N LEU A 55 0.63 5.02 -8.01
CA LEU A 55 1.79 4.94 -7.12
C LEU A 55 1.88 3.59 -6.40
N ALA A 56 0.75 3.00 -6.02
CA ALA A 56 0.69 1.67 -5.41
C ALA A 56 1.20 0.60 -6.40
N VAL A 57 0.74 0.62 -7.65
CA VAL A 57 1.24 -0.27 -8.71
C VAL A 57 2.75 -0.12 -8.88
N ALA A 58 3.27 1.10 -8.99
CA ALA A 58 4.71 1.32 -9.11
C ALA A 58 5.50 0.84 -7.88
N CYS A 59 4.96 1.04 -6.67
CA CYS A 59 5.58 0.61 -5.42
C CYS A 59 5.63 -0.92 -5.30
N PHE A 60 4.51 -1.59 -5.54
CA PHE A 60 4.43 -3.04 -5.34
C PHE A 60 5.04 -3.85 -6.48
N THR A 61 5.03 -3.33 -7.72
CA THR A 61 5.82 -3.93 -8.82
C THR A 61 7.31 -3.87 -8.51
N LYS A 62 7.80 -2.72 -8.02
CA LYS A 62 9.17 -2.59 -7.50
C LYS A 62 9.45 -3.58 -6.36
N ALA A 63 8.60 -3.60 -5.34
CA ALA A 63 8.81 -4.42 -4.15
C ALA A 63 8.83 -5.90 -4.51
N PHE A 64 7.84 -6.38 -5.28
CA PHE A 64 7.78 -7.76 -5.71
C PHE A 64 8.96 -8.13 -6.63
N GLY A 65 9.25 -7.29 -7.63
CA GLY A 65 10.32 -7.52 -8.58
C GLY A 65 11.71 -7.58 -7.94
N ILE A 66 12.02 -6.64 -7.05
CA ILE A 66 13.36 -6.57 -6.45
C ILE A 66 13.54 -7.62 -5.35
N ILE A 67 12.50 -7.96 -4.57
CA ILE A 67 12.62 -8.88 -3.43
C ILE A 67 12.48 -10.35 -3.87
N PHE A 68 11.50 -10.67 -4.72
CA PHE A 68 11.15 -12.06 -5.05
C PHE A 68 11.66 -12.54 -6.41
N LEU A 69 11.95 -11.62 -7.34
CA LEU A 69 12.47 -11.95 -8.68
C LEU A 69 13.96 -11.58 -8.85
N GLY A 70 14.60 -11.03 -7.81
CA GLY A 70 16.02 -10.66 -7.82
C GLY A 70 16.94 -11.76 -7.24
N GLU A 71 18.25 -11.58 -7.44
CA GLU A 71 19.29 -12.46 -6.85
C GLU A 71 19.66 -12.01 -5.42
N PRO A 72 20.03 -12.94 -4.52
CA PRO A 72 20.43 -12.63 -3.15
C PRO A 72 21.74 -11.82 -3.16
N ARG A 73 21.70 -10.63 -2.56
CA ARG A 73 22.85 -9.69 -2.52
C ARG A 73 23.71 -9.81 -1.26
N SER A 74 23.32 -10.65 -0.31
CA SER A 74 24.06 -10.89 0.92
C SER A 74 24.05 -12.37 1.29
N ALA A 75 25.08 -12.81 2.01
CA ALA A 75 25.16 -14.17 2.53
C ALA A 75 23.99 -14.51 3.48
N HIS A 76 23.43 -13.51 4.15
CA HIS A 76 22.25 -13.68 5.01
C HIS A 76 21.00 -14.02 4.18
N CYS A 77 20.77 -13.30 3.08
CA CYS A 77 19.65 -13.57 2.17
C CYS A 77 19.75 -14.95 1.52
N GLY A 78 20.96 -15.36 1.12
CA GLY A 78 21.18 -16.69 0.51
C GLY A 78 20.94 -17.87 1.47
N LYS A 79 20.97 -17.64 2.78
CA LYS A 79 20.68 -18.64 3.82
C LYS A 79 19.28 -18.52 4.40
N ALA A 80 18.45 -17.61 3.88
CA ALA A 80 17.10 -17.41 4.36
C ALA A 80 16.28 -18.69 4.17
N ARG A 81 15.49 -19.04 5.19
CA ARG A 81 14.64 -20.22 5.17
C ARG A 81 13.19 -19.80 5.10
N GLU A 82 12.44 -20.66 4.44
CA GLU A 82 11.00 -20.61 4.32
C GLU A 82 10.34 -20.67 5.73
N PRO A 83 9.49 -19.71 6.12
CA PRO A 83 8.89 -19.65 7.47
C PRO A 83 7.97 -20.85 7.75
N ASN A 84 7.78 -21.18 9.04
CA ASN A 84 6.95 -22.31 9.46
C ASN A 84 5.46 -22.14 9.07
N ILE A 85 4.73 -23.25 8.97
CA ILE A 85 3.30 -23.28 8.62
C ILE A 85 2.44 -22.45 9.57
N LEU A 86 2.81 -22.37 10.85
CA LEU A 86 2.11 -21.54 11.85
C LEU A 86 2.12 -20.05 11.49
N MET A 87 3.14 -19.57 10.78
CA MET A 87 3.17 -18.19 10.26
C MET A 87 2.44 -18.06 8.92
N ARG A 88 2.54 -19.09 8.05
CA ARG A 88 1.90 -19.05 6.72
C ARG A 88 0.41 -19.25 6.76
N GLY A 89 -0.10 -20.05 7.70
CA GLY A 89 -1.52 -20.38 7.82
C GLY A 89 -2.38 -19.12 7.84
N PRO A 90 -2.16 -18.18 8.80
CA PRO A 90 -2.87 -16.92 8.83
C PRO A 90 -2.73 -16.09 7.55
N MET A 91 -1.52 -16.04 6.96
CA MET A 91 -1.28 -15.31 5.71
C MET A 91 -2.03 -15.92 4.50
N LEU A 92 -2.16 -17.24 4.45
CA LEU A 92 -2.92 -17.96 3.41
C LEU A 92 -4.41 -17.74 3.60
N VAL A 93 -4.91 -17.78 4.83
CA VAL A 93 -6.30 -17.48 5.15
C VAL A 93 -6.64 -16.05 4.72
N LEU A 94 -5.84 -15.05 5.10
CA LEU A 94 -6.06 -13.66 4.70
C LEU A 94 -6.01 -13.48 3.18
N ALA A 95 -5.02 -14.07 2.50
CA ALA A 95 -4.95 -14.02 1.05
C ALA A 95 -6.16 -14.70 0.37
N GLY A 96 -6.61 -15.82 0.92
CA GLY A 96 -7.82 -16.51 0.48
C GLY A 96 -9.07 -15.67 0.65
N LEU A 97 -9.23 -14.97 1.78
CA LEU A 97 -10.34 -14.05 2.03
C LEU A 97 -10.34 -12.88 1.05
N CYS A 98 -9.18 -12.31 0.71
CA CYS A 98 -9.08 -11.25 -0.30
C CYS A 98 -9.61 -11.71 -1.67
N VAL A 99 -9.28 -12.94 -2.07
CA VAL A 99 -9.78 -13.55 -3.31
C VAL A 99 -11.26 -13.88 -3.22
N LEU A 100 -11.71 -14.47 -2.10
CA LEU A 100 -13.09 -14.90 -1.90
C LEU A 100 -14.06 -13.73 -1.93
N ILE A 101 -13.78 -12.67 -1.16
CA ILE A 101 -14.57 -11.43 -1.16
C ILE A 101 -14.60 -10.83 -2.57
N GLY A 102 -13.44 -10.85 -3.22
CA GLY A 102 -13.23 -10.50 -4.61
C GLY A 102 -14.18 -11.18 -5.62
N LEU A 103 -14.21 -12.50 -5.58
CA LEU A 103 -15.04 -13.33 -6.48
C LEU A 103 -16.53 -13.26 -6.14
N LEU A 104 -16.86 -13.13 -4.85
CA LEU A 104 -18.22 -13.06 -4.36
C LEU A 104 -18.74 -11.62 -4.23
N ALA A 105 -18.08 -10.63 -4.87
CA ALA A 105 -18.44 -9.21 -4.79
C ALA A 105 -19.95 -8.93 -4.91
N PRO A 106 -20.65 -9.48 -5.92
CA PRO A 106 -22.08 -9.23 -6.10
C PRO A 106 -22.92 -9.66 -4.89
N PHE A 107 -22.55 -10.76 -4.25
CA PHE A 107 -23.22 -11.27 -3.05
C PHE A 107 -22.83 -10.48 -1.79
N VAL A 108 -21.54 -10.14 -1.65
CA VAL A 108 -21.01 -9.39 -0.51
C VAL A 108 -21.69 -8.03 -0.39
N ILE A 109 -21.92 -7.33 -1.51
CA ILE A 109 -22.64 -6.05 -1.51
C ILE A 109 -24.07 -6.20 -0.99
N GLY A 110 -24.72 -7.33 -1.29
CA GLY A 110 -26.05 -7.64 -0.78
C GLY A 110 -26.10 -7.71 0.75
N ILE A 111 -25.03 -8.17 1.41
CA ILE A 111 -24.93 -8.26 2.87
C ILE A 111 -24.95 -6.86 3.51
N PHE A 112 -24.35 -5.86 2.85
CA PHE A 112 -24.29 -4.50 3.37
C PHE A 112 -25.60 -3.70 3.23
N LYS A 113 -26.62 -4.24 2.55
CA LYS A 113 -27.90 -3.53 2.38
C LYS A 113 -28.54 -3.11 3.71
N GLN A 114 -28.49 -3.99 4.72
CA GLN A 114 -29.02 -3.69 6.05
C GLN A 114 -28.25 -2.52 6.70
N ALA A 115 -26.93 -2.54 6.66
CA ALA A 115 -26.12 -1.47 7.21
C ALA A 115 -26.35 -0.12 6.48
N VAL A 116 -26.57 -0.15 5.16
CA VAL A 116 -26.93 1.04 4.39
C VAL A 116 -28.30 1.56 4.80
N PHE A 117 -29.28 0.67 5.02
CA PHE A 117 -30.60 1.04 5.55
C PHE A 117 -30.48 1.72 6.91
N ASP A 118 -29.72 1.13 7.84
CA ASP A 118 -29.57 1.65 9.20
C ASP A 118 -28.92 3.06 9.22
N ILE A 119 -28.02 3.35 8.29
CA ILE A 119 -27.33 4.65 8.20
C ILE A 119 -28.17 5.69 7.45
N THR A 120 -28.80 5.31 6.34
CA THR A 120 -29.44 6.26 5.41
C THR A 120 -30.94 6.41 5.62
N GLN A 121 -31.57 5.45 6.31
CA GLN A 121 -33.01 5.34 6.51
C GLN A 121 -33.82 5.35 5.19
N MET A 122 -33.18 5.00 4.06
CA MET A 122 -33.82 4.89 2.75
C MET A 122 -34.52 3.54 2.61
N PRO A 123 -35.69 3.46 1.95
CA PRO A 123 -36.39 2.20 1.78
C PRO A 123 -35.61 1.24 0.86
N PHE A 124 -35.73 -0.07 1.11
CA PHE A 124 -34.96 -1.11 0.43
C PHE A 124 -35.09 -1.09 -1.11
N ASN A 125 -36.25 -0.71 -1.64
CA ASN A 125 -36.47 -0.59 -3.08
C ASN A 125 -35.57 0.47 -3.73
N VAL A 126 -35.33 1.59 -3.06
CA VAL A 126 -34.44 2.66 -3.54
C VAL A 126 -32.98 2.24 -3.46
N ILE A 127 -32.61 1.50 -2.41
CA ILE A 127 -31.28 0.91 -2.24
C ILE A 127 -31.02 -0.11 -3.37
N ASP A 128 -31.97 -0.99 -3.65
CA ASP A 128 -31.87 -2.00 -4.70
C ASP A 128 -31.79 -1.38 -6.10
N ALA A 129 -32.61 -0.38 -6.39
CA ALA A 129 -32.54 0.39 -7.63
C ALA A 129 -31.19 1.11 -7.79
N SER A 130 -30.60 1.59 -6.69
CA SER A 130 -29.29 2.27 -6.72
C SER A 130 -28.12 1.32 -6.93
N LEU A 131 -28.22 0.09 -6.40
CA LEU A 131 -27.16 -0.93 -6.43
C LEU A 131 -27.21 -1.84 -7.66
N THR A 132 -28.36 -2.01 -8.30
CA THR A 132 -28.55 -2.93 -9.45
C THR A 132 -27.55 -2.68 -10.57
N GLY A 133 -27.32 -1.40 -10.94
CA GLY A 133 -26.31 -1.04 -11.95
C GLY A 133 -24.88 -1.38 -11.54
N THR A 134 -24.54 -1.19 -10.25
CA THR A 134 -23.23 -1.50 -9.68
C THR A 134 -22.98 -3.01 -9.65
N VAL A 135 -23.96 -3.77 -9.16
CA VAL A 135 -23.90 -5.23 -9.03
C VAL A 135 -23.81 -5.89 -10.41
N SER A 136 -24.54 -5.38 -11.40
CA SER A 136 -24.47 -5.87 -12.79
C SER A 136 -23.08 -5.65 -13.37
N SER A 137 -22.54 -4.44 -13.22
CA SER A 137 -21.18 -4.10 -13.68
C SER A 137 -20.12 -4.99 -13.02
N LEU A 138 -20.20 -5.18 -11.70
CA LEU A 138 -19.29 -6.07 -10.97
C LEU A 138 -19.39 -7.52 -11.41
N SER A 139 -20.60 -8.01 -11.68
CA SER A 139 -20.80 -9.37 -12.19
C SER A 139 -20.09 -9.57 -13.53
N TYR A 140 -20.21 -8.61 -14.46
CA TYR A 140 -19.47 -8.66 -15.73
C TYR A 140 -17.95 -8.62 -15.50
N ILE A 141 -17.46 -7.78 -14.60
CA ILE A 141 -16.02 -7.68 -14.29
C ILE A 141 -15.50 -9.00 -13.71
N VAL A 142 -16.23 -9.62 -12.78
CA VAL A 142 -15.85 -10.92 -12.20
C VAL A 142 -15.84 -12.01 -13.27
N ILE A 143 -16.87 -12.09 -14.12
CA ILE A 143 -16.96 -13.09 -15.20
C ILE A 143 -15.81 -12.93 -16.19
N THR A 144 -15.56 -11.69 -16.65
CA THR A 144 -14.46 -11.40 -17.58
C THR A 144 -13.09 -11.68 -16.98
N ALA A 145 -12.87 -11.35 -15.71
CA ALA A 145 -11.64 -11.70 -15.01
C ALA A 145 -11.48 -13.22 -14.87
N LEU A 146 -12.53 -13.95 -14.49
CA LEU A 146 -12.52 -15.42 -14.42
C LEU A 146 -12.20 -16.05 -15.79
N LEU A 147 -12.79 -15.54 -16.86
CA LEU A 147 -12.51 -15.96 -18.22
C LEU A 147 -11.04 -15.69 -18.61
N PHE A 148 -10.52 -14.52 -18.27
CA PHE A 148 -9.12 -14.18 -18.48
C PHE A 148 -8.17 -15.13 -17.73
N TYR A 149 -8.43 -15.41 -16.44
CA TYR A 149 -7.64 -16.37 -15.67
C TYR A 149 -7.76 -17.80 -16.18
N PHE A 150 -8.95 -18.19 -16.67
CA PHE A 150 -9.16 -19.49 -17.32
C PHE A 150 -8.31 -19.63 -18.59
N ILE A 151 -8.25 -18.59 -19.42
CA ILE A 151 -7.40 -18.56 -20.62
C ILE A 151 -5.91 -18.64 -20.22
N LEU A 152 -5.46 -17.87 -19.22
CA LEU A 152 -4.08 -17.95 -18.76
C LEU A 152 -3.72 -19.34 -18.22
N LEU A 153 -4.63 -19.96 -17.47
CA LEU A 153 -4.45 -21.30 -16.93
C LEU A 153 -4.39 -22.35 -18.06
N SER A 154 -5.27 -22.25 -19.06
CA SER A 154 -5.26 -23.17 -20.21
C SER A 154 -3.99 -23.04 -21.02
N LEU A 155 -3.53 -21.80 -21.31
CA LEU A 155 -2.26 -21.54 -21.98
C LEU A 155 -1.07 -22.08 -21.17
N PHE A 156 -1.10 -21.93 -19.84
CA PHE A 156 -0.06 -22.48 -18.97
C PHE A 156 -0.02 -24.01 -19.00
N ILE A 157 -1.17 -24.68 -18.96
CA ILE A 157 -1.28 -26.14 -19.07
C ILE A 157 -0.77 -26.62 -20.43
N VAL A 158 -1.20 -25.98 -21.52
CA VAL A 158 -0.74 -26.27 -22.88
C VAL A 158 0.78 -26.09 -22.99
N ARG A 159 1.31 -24.96 -22.51
CA ARG A 159 2.75 -24.70 -22.48
C ARG A 159 3.51 -25.78 -21.71
N ARG A 160 3.03 -26.18 -20.53
CA ARG A 160 3.64 -27.27 -19.77
C ARG A 160 3.60 -28.60 -20.52
N GLY A 161 2.50 -28.90 -21.21
CA GLY A 161 2.38 -30.10 -22.06
C GLY A 161 3.40 -30.11 -23.20
N LEU A 162 3.52 -28.99 -23.92
CA LEU A 162 4.45 -28.83 -25.05
C LEU A 162 5.92 -28.87 -24.62
N LEU A 163 6.24 -28.31 -23.45
CA LEU A 163 7.61 -28.25 -22.93
C LEU A 163 8.02 -29.52 -22.17
N ARG A 164 7.12 -30.47 -21.89
CA ARG A 164 7.40 -31.67 -21.07
C ARG A 164 8.56 -32.53 -21.59
N LYS A 165 8.77 -32.53 -22.92
CA LYS A 165 9.83 -33.32 -23.59
C LYS A 165 11.07 -32.48 -23.94
N ARG A 166 11.13 -31.21 -23.55
CA ARG A 166 12.26 -30.32 -23.84
C ARG A 166 13.11 -30.12 -22.59
N GLU A 167 14.43 -30.11 -22.73
CA GLU A 167 15.31 -29.66 -21.67
C GLU A 167 15.11 -28.17 -21.43
N ILE A 168 14.62 -27.81 -20.24
CA ILE A 168 14.57 -26.42 -19.78
C ILE A 168 15.87 -26.18 -18.99
N ARG A 169 16.83 -25.46 -19.58
CA ARG A 169 18.05 -25.04 -18.87
C ARG A 169 17.87 -23.60 -18.37
N GLN A 170 18.25 -23.37 -17.12
CA GLN A 170 18.46 -22.02 -16.61
C GLN A 170 19.86 -21.60 -17.01
N VAL A 171 19.94 -20.60 -17.87
CA VAL A 171 21.19 -19.95 -18.27
C VAL A 171 21.20 -18.52 -17.75
N VAL A 172 22.39 -17.95 -17.65
CA VAL A 172 22.57 -16.55 -17.33
C VAL A 172 21.77 -15.70 -18.34
N THR A 173 21.02 -14.72 -17.85
CA THR A 173 20.40 -13.71 -18.71
C THR A 173 21.47 -12.88 -19.41
N TRP A 174 21.13 -12.23 -20.53
CA TRP A 174 22.06 -11.35 -21.26
C TRP A 174 22.91 -10.49 -20.29
N ASP A 175 24.21 -10.77 -20.24
CA ASP A 175 25.16 -10.23 -19.27
C ASP A 175 25.89 -9.00 -19.82
N CYS A 176 25.41 -8.41 -20.91
CA CYS A 176 26.07 -7.31 -21.61
C CYS A 176 27.56 -7.56 -21.94
N GLY A 177 27.97 -8.83 -22.07
CA GLY A 177 29.35 -9.23 -22.36
C GLY A 177 30.24 -9.38 -21.11
N TYR A 178 29.67 -9.40 -19.90
CA TYR A 178 30.45 -9.65 -18.68
C TYR A 178 30.76 -11.14 -18.49
N ALA A 179 32.04 -11.48 -18.39
CA ALA A 179 32.49 -12.87 -18.20
C ALA A 179 31.99 -13.55 -16.90
N ARG A 180 31.59 -12.77 -15.88
CA ARG A 180 31.08 -13.27 -14.61
C ARG A 180 30.07 -12.29 -14.01
N PRO A 181 28.77 -12.42 -14.33
CA PRO A 181 27.77 -11.52 -13.79
C PRO A 181 27.56 -11.74 -12.30
N GLU A 182 27.40 -10.64 -11.57
CA GLU A 182 27.14 -10.64 -10.13
C GLU A 182 25.77 -10.02 -9.83
N ALA A 183 25.17 -10.39 -8.69
CA ALA A 183 23.90 -9.82 -8.23
C ALA A 183 23.91 -8.28 -8.08
N ARG A 184 25.11 -7.66 -8.00
CA ARG A 184 25.30 -6.20 -7.96
C ARG A 184 24.98 -5.52 -9.29
N MET A 185 25.02 -6.24 -10.41
CA MET A 185 24.73 -5.71 -11.75
C MET A 185 23.21 -5.58 -12.01
N GLN A 186 22.36 -6.23 -11.21
CA GLN A 186 20.91 -6.11 -11.32
C GLN A 186 20.43 -4.71 -10.91
N TYR A 187 19.33 -4.26 -11.53
CA TYR A 187 18.65 -3.02 -11.13
C TYR A 187 18.40 -2.99 -9.63
N THR A 188 18.75 -1.88 -8.99
CA THR A 188 18.45 -1.68 -7.57
C THR A 188 17.04 -1.12 -7.39
N ALA A 189 16.51 -1.24 -6.17
CA ALA A 189 15.24 -0.62 -5.82
C ALA A 189 15.24 0.90 -6.04
N SER A 190 16.39 1.55 -5.83
CA SER A 190 16.56 2.99 -6.07
C SER A 190 16.59 3.32 -7.56
N SER A 191 17.30 2.52 -8.36
CA SER A 191 17.37 2.68 -9.83
C SER A 191 16.00 2.47 -10.49
N PHE A 192 15.23 1.48 -10.06
CA PHE A 192 13.87 1.24 -10.56
C PHE A 192 12.95 2.43 -10.27
N ALA A 193 13.03 3.00 -9.07
CA ALA A 193 12.18 4.13 -8.66
C ALA A 193 12.66 5.48 -9.21
N GLN A 194 13.85 5.56 -9.80
CA GLN A 194 14.49 6.83 -10.14
C GLN A 194 13.61 7.74 -11.02
N PRO A 195 12.96 7.27 -12.11
CA PRO A 195 12.13 8.15 -12.95
C PRO A 195 10.99 8.81 -12.17
N ILE A 196 10.35 8.05 -11.28
CA ILE A 196 9.25 8.53 -10.43
C ILE A 196 9.78 9.53 -9.40
N VAL A 197 10.92 9.22 -8.76
CA VAL A 197 11.53 10.11 -7.77
C VAL A 197 12.01 11.41 -8.40
N ASP A 198 12.55 11.37 -9.62
CA ASP A 198 13.00 12.54 -10.36
C ASP A 198 11.81 13.40 -10.83
N PHE A 199 10.68 12.78 -11.21
CA PHE A 199 9.42 13.49 -11.48
C PHE A 199 8.89 14.24 -10.26
N PHE A 200 8.91 13.59 -9.08
CA PHE A 200 8.46 14.18 -7.81
C PHE A 200 9.58 14.88 -7.00
N LYS A 201 10.68 15.27 -7.65
CA LYS A 201 11.85 15.88 -6.98
C LYS A 201 11.52 17.12 -6.14
N GLY A 202 10.52 17.90 -6.58
CA GLY A 202 10.07 19.11 -5.87
C GLY A 202 9.47 18.81 -4.49
N ILE A 203 8.84 17.63 -4.35
CA ILE A 203 8.20 17.18 -3.11
C ILE A 203 9.18 16.35 -2.28
N LEU A 204 9.83 15.36 -2.89
CA LEU A 204 10.65 14.36 -2.19
C LEU A 204 12.03 14.87 -1.74
N ARG A 205 12.53 15.99 -2.29
CA ARG A 205 13.85 16.59 -1.96
C ARG A 205 14.99 15.57 -1.92
N THR A 206 14.98 14.60 -2.83
CA THR A 206 16.00 13.53 -2.90
C THR A 206 17.38 14.11 -3.15
N ARG A 207 18.33 13.83 -2.26
CA ARG A 207 19.73 14.23 -2.41
C ARG A 207 20.54 13.08 -3.02
N LYS A 208 21.32 13.40 -4.04
CA LYS A 208 22.28 12.49 -4.68
C LYS A 208 23.68 12.94 -4.29
N SER A 209 24.45 12.04 -3.65
CA SER A 209 25.87 12.23 -3.38
C SER A 209 26.64 11.38 -4.37
N VAL A 210 27.44 12.02 -5.22
CA VAL A 210 28.21 11.36 -6.28
C VAL A 210 29.66 11.82 -6.15
N HIS A 211 30.56 10.88 -5.96
CA HIS A 211 31.98 11.16 -6.09
C HIS A 211 32.31 11.32 -7.57
N LYS A 212 32.81 12.50 -7.95
CA LYS A 212 33.13 12.82 -9.35
C LYS A 212 34.31 11.95 -9.80
N ILE A 213 34.10 11.18 -10.87
CA ILE A 213 35.14 10.36 -11.50
C ILE A 213 35.93 11.26 -12.45
N ASN A 214 37.24 11.42 -12.21
CA ASN A 214 38.13 12.16 -13.10
C ASN A 214 39.14 11.24 -13.83
N GLU A 215 39.12 9.93 -13.54
CA GLU A 215 40.05 8.94 -14.07
C GLU A 215 39.29 7.82 -14.78
N TYR A 216 39.90 7.16 -15.77
CA TYR A 216 39.24 6.09 -16.53
C TYR A 216 39.00 4.80 -15.72
N PHE A 217 39.79 4.56 -14.66
CA PHE A 217 39.68 3.38 -13.79
C PHE A 217 39.77 3.79 -12.31
N PRO A 218 38.73 4.45 -11.77
CA PRO A 218 38.75 4.92 -10.39
C PRO A 218 38.83 3.73 -9.43
N LYS A 219 39.76 3.78 -8.47
CA LYS A 219 39.90 2.73 -7.43
C LYS A 219 38.71 2.72 -6.47
N ASP A 220 38.18 3.91 -6.14
CA ASP A 220 37.06 4.08 -5.23
C ASP A 220 35.95 4.89 -5.91
N PHE A 221 34.75 4.29 -5.96
CA PHE A 221 33.55 4.95 -6.43
C PHE A 221 32.41 4.70 -5.44
N SER A 222 31.76 5.78 -5.00
CA SER A 222 30.52 5.67 -4.23
C SER A 222 29.44 6.58 -4.81
N TYR A 223 28.26 5.97 -4.99
CA TYR A 223 27.03 6.62 -5.37
C TYR A 223 26.00 6.36 -4.28
N GLN A 224 25.49 7.43 -3.68
CA GLN A 224 24.49 7.31 -2.64
C GLN A 224 23.29 8.21 -2.96
N THR A 225 22.10 7.64 -2.85
CA THR A 225 20.84 8.38 -2.91
C THR A 225 20.21 8.38 -1.54
N LYS A 226 19.86 9.55 -1.02
CA LYS A 226 19.13 9.69 0.23
C LYS A 226 17.86 10.51 -0.01
N THR A 227 16.71 9.86 0.20
CA THR A 227 15.41 10.53 0.23
C THR A 227 15.03 10.72 1.68
N THR A 228 14.98 11.96 2.13
CA THR A 228 14.55 12.32 3.49
C THR A 228 13.04 12.33 3.57
N ASP A 229 12.47 11.82 4.66
CA ASP A 229 11.04 11.97 4.93
C ASP A 229 10.75 13.43 5.27
N LEU A 230 10.11 14.14 4.33
CA LEU A 230 9.81 15.56 4.45
C LEU A 230 8.98 15.85 5.70
N PHE A 231 7.87 15.12 5.90
CA PHE A 231 6.95 15.38 7.00
C PHE A 231 7.55 15.01 8.35
N SER A 232 8.34 13.92 8.40
CA SER A 232 9.08 13.57 9.61
C SER A 232 9.99 14.70 10.06
N GLU A 233 10.81 15.23 9.14
CA GLU A 233 11.78 16.28 9.47
C GLU A 233 11.14 17.65 9.70
N THR A 234 10.11 18.04 8.93
CA THR A 234 9.57 19.41 8.97
C THR A 234 8.33 19.59 9.82
N VAL A 235 7.56 18.52 10.08
CA VAL A 235 6.30 18.60 10.84
C VAL A 235 6.39 17.80 12.12
N PHE A 236 6.71 16.51 12.04
CA PHE A 236 6.62 15.63 13.21
C PHE A 236 7.72 15.92 14.24
N LYS A 237 8.99 16.02 13.81
CA LYS A 237 10.09 16.37 14.73
C LYS A 237 9.85 17.66 15.52
N PRO A 238 9.54 18.81 14.89
CA PRO A 238 9.34 20.03 15.66
C PRO A 238 8.12 19.95 16.60
N VAL A 239 7.04 19.28 16.19
CA VAL A 239 5.88 19.07 17.07
C VAL A 239 6.26 18.20 18.27
N VAL A 240 6.97 17.08 18.03
CA VAL A 240 7.45 16.19 19.10
C VAL A 240 8.39 16.95 20.04
N ASP A 241 9.31 17.75 19.50
CA ASP A 241 10.24 18.56 20.31
C ASP A 241 9.49 19.62 21.15
N VAL A 242 8.44 20.24 20.60
CA VAL A 242 7.58 21.18 21.36
C VAL A 242 6.85 20.44 22.48
N VAL A 243 6.25 19.30 22.19
CA VAL A 243 5.55 18.48 23.20
C VAL A 243 6.53 18.04 24.29
N HIS A 244 7.73 17.60 23.92
CA HIS A 244 8.77 17.22 24.87
C HIS A 244 9.17 18.39 25.77
N ARG A 245 9.41 19.58 25.21
CA ARG A 245 9.73 20.79 25.99
C ARG A 245 8.60 21.21 26.92
N LEU A 246 7.34 21.06 26.51
CA LEU A 246 6.19 21.34 27.37
C LEU A 246 6.08 20.29 28.49
N ALA A 247 6.27 19.01 28.17
CA ALA A 247 6.26 17.93 29.14
C ALA A 247 7.38 18.09 30.18
N GLU A 248 8.60 18.45 29.75
CA GLU A 248 9.71 18.78 30.65
C GLU A 248 9.36 19.92 31.60
N LYS A 249 8.68 20.98 31.14
CA LYS A 249 8.23 22.06 32.04
C LYS A 249 7.19 21.58 33.08
N LEU A 250 6.34 20.62 32.72
CA LEU A 250 5.36 20.03 33.64
C LEU A 250 5.98 19.07 34.66
N THR A 251 7.25 18.66 34.50
CA THR A 251 7.96 17.88 35.54
C THR A 251 8.11 18.67 36.85
N PHE A 252 7.99 20.00 36.82
CA PHE A 252 7.88 20.83 38.03
C PHE A 252 6.69 20.43 38.92
N ILE A 253 5.65 19.78 38.40
CA ILE A 253 4.51 19.34 39.22
C ILE A 253 4.87 18.12 40.10
N GLN A 254 5.97 17.40 39.80
CA GLN A 254 6.38 16.17 40.49
C GLN A 254 7.49 16.39 41.52
N HIS A 255 7.35 17.38 42.43
CA HIS A 255 8.41 17.77 43.39
C HIS A 255 8.70 16.77 44.54
N GLY A 256 8.13 15.56 44.52
CA GLY A 256 8.40 14.51 45.52
C GLY A 256 7.92 14.83 46.95
N GLN A 257 7.44 16.04 47.23
CA GLN A 257 6.92 16.46 48.53
C GLN A 257 5.41 16.20 48.63
N LEU A 258 5.02 15.31 49.56
CA LEU A 258 3.62 14.90 49.80
C LEU A 258 2.67 16.08 50.04
N GLN A 259 3.14 17.15 50.70
CA GLN A 259 2.35 18.33 51.03
C GLN A 259 1.82 19.05 49.78
N ILE A 260 2.62 19.12 48.72
CA ILE A 260 2.25 19.77 47.46
C ILE A 260 1.18 18.95 46.73
N TYR A 261 1.28 17.62 46.75
CA TYR A 261 0.27 16.75 46.17
C TYR A 261 -1.08 16.84 46.89
N ILE A 262 -1.08 16.93 48.23
CA ILE A 262 -2.31 17.12 49.01
C ILE A 262 -2.97 18.47 48.66
N LEU A 263 -2.17 19.54 48.50
CA LEU A 263 -2.67 20.84 48.06
C LEU A 263 -3.30 20.78 46.66
N TYR A 264 -2.66 20.07 45.71
CA TYR A 264 -3.23 19.87 44.37
C TYR A 264 -4.59 19.17 44.42
N ILE A 265 -4.72 18.09 45.21
CA ILE A 265 -5.98 17.35 45.39
C ILE A 265 -7.07 18.26 45.96
N LEU A 266 -6.76 19.01 47.02
CA LEU A 266 -7.73 19.93 47.63
C LEU A 266 -8.17 21.02 46.64
N ALA A 267 -7.23 21.62 45.91
CA ALA A 267 -7.52 22.63 44.89
C ALA A 267 -8.36 22.07 43.74
N THR A 268 -8.08 20.84 43.27
CA THR A 268 -8.90 20.20 42.23
C THR A 268 -10.31 19.89 42.73
N LEU A 269 -10.47 19.44 43.98
CA LEU A 269 -11.78 19.20 44.58
C LEU A 269 -12.60 20.48 44.69
N ILE A 270 -12.00 21.59 45.13
CA ILE A 270 -12.68 22.90 45.19
C ILE A 270 -13.08 23.36 43.79
N ALA A 271 -12.18 23.26 42.81
CA ALA A 271 -12.46 23.64 41.42
C ALA A 271 -13.61 22.81 40.82
N LEU A 272 -13.64 21.50 41.06
CA LEU A 272 -14.73 20.63 40.62
C LEU A 272 -16.04 20.93 41.33
N PHE A 273 -16.00 21.29 42.62
CA PHE A 273 -17.19 21.70 43.37
C PHE A 273 -17.78 23.01 42.82
N ILE A 274 -16.93 23.99 42.49
CA ILE A 274 -17.35 25.24 41.87
C ILE A 274 -17.89 25.01 40.46
N TRP A 275 -17.28 24.12 39.66
CA TRP A 275 -17.77 23.79 38.32
C TRP A 275 -19.16 23.14 38.36
N LYS A 276 -19.42 22.29 39.36
CA LYS A 276 -20.68 21.56 39.49
C LYS A 276 -21.84 22.46 39.94
N PHE A 277 -21.55 23.59 40.57
CA PHE A 277 -22.53 24.63 40.92
C PHE A 277 -22.77 25.57 39.75
#